data_AF-A0A2R6MEE0-F1
#
_entry.id   AF-A0A2R6MEE0-F1
#
_cell.length_a   1.000
_cell.length_b   1.000
_cell.length_c   1.000
_cell.angle_alpha   90.00
_cell.angle_beta   90.00
_cell.angle_gamma   90.00
#
_symmetry.space_group_name_H-M   'P 1'
#
loop_
_entity.id
_entity.type
_entity.pdbx_description
1 polymer ?
#
loop_
_entity_poly.entity_id
_entity_poly.type
_entity_poly.pdbx_seq_one_letter_code
_entity_poly.pdbx_strand_id
1 'polypeptide(L)' 'MSKQIRLKDDVYERIEANKRDDESFSDAVERLIGGRSLRDLRGVFDENRVNEMRDAIETADRGDRDEIREITEQFE' A
#
# COMPACT_ATOMS: atom_id res chain seq x y z
N MET A 1 20.39 15.47 20.17
CA MET A 1 20.82 16.61 19.33
C MET A 1 19.86 16.72 18.16
N SER A 2 19.05 17.78 18.09
CA SER A 2 18.14 18.02 16.96
C SER A 2 18.86 18.81 15.86
N LYS A 3 18.66 18.43 14.59
CA LYS A 3 19.11 19.19 13.43
C LYS A 3 17.88 19.83 12.77
N GLN A 4 17.98 21.09 12.40
CA GLN A 4 16.95 21.77 11.62
C GLN A 4 17.33 21.73 10.14
N ILE A 5 16.40 21.30 9.29
CA ILE A 5 16.55 21.28 7.84
C ILE A 5 15.38 22.03 7.21
N ARG A 6 15.61 22.69 6.07
CA ARG A 6 14.53 23.22 5.26
C ARG A 6 13.96 22.12 4.38
N LEU A 7 12.64 21.97 4.41
CA LEU A 7 11.89 21.11 3.50
C LEU A 7 11.26 21.98 2.41
N LYS A 8 11.09 21.42 1.22
CA LYS A 8 10.22 22.01 0.22
C LYS A 8 8.77 21.80 0.66
N ASP A 9 7.89 22.71 0.25
CA ASP A 9 6.48 22.70 0.69
C ASP A 9 5.77 21.39 0.30
N ASP A 10 6.01 20.88 -0.91
CA ASP A 10 5.47 19.60 -1.40
C ASP A 10 5.89 18.40 -0.52
N VAL A 11 7.13 18.39 -0.05
CA VAL A 11 7.64 17.35 0.84
C VAL A 11 7.02 17.48 2.23
N TYR A 12 6.88 18.70 2.74
CA TYR A 12 6.23 18.95 4.03
C TYR A 12 4.78 18.48 4.01
N GLU A 13 3.99 18.90 3.02
CA GLU A 13 2.59 18.50 2.86
C GLU A 13 2.43 16.97 2.76
N ARG A 14 3.34 16.30 2.06
CA ARG A 14 3.31 14.84 1.96
C ARG A 14 3.55 14.15 3.29
N ILE A 15 4.46 14.68 4.12
CA ILE A 15 4.72 14.15 5.46
C ILE A 15 3.50 14.43 6.35
N GLU A 16 2.96 15.64 6.31
CA GLU A 16 1.77 16.04 7.07
C GLU A 16 0.55 15.18 6.75
N ALA A 17 0.27 14.93 5.48
CA ALA A 17 -0.84 14.08 5.04
C ALA A 17 -0.71 12.60 5.48
N ASN A 18 0.50 12.14 5.78
CA ASN A 18 0.76 10.77 6.22
C ASN A 18 1.05 10.66 7.72
N LYS A 19 1.04 11.79 8.44
CA LYS A 19 1.28 11.86 9.87
C LYS A 19 0.06 11.34 10.63
N ARG A 20 0.29 10.53 11.65
CA ARG A 20 -0.74 10.07 12.60
C ARG A 20 -0.97 11.11 13.71
N ASP A 21 -2.15 11.09 14.29
CA ASP A 21 -2.53 12.06 15.33
C ASP A 21 -1.68 11.94 16.60
N ASP A 22 -1.20 10.73 16.89
CA ASP A 22 -0.44 10.36 18.09
C ASP A 22 1.08 10.44 17.95
N GLU A 23 1.61 10.82 16.78
CA GLU A 23 3.06 10.88 16.52
C GLU A 23 3.57 12.31 16.29
N SER A 24 4.88 12.57 16.49
CA SER A 24 5.51 13.84 16.09
C SER A 24 5.92 13.81 14.61
N PHE A 25 6.26 14.98 14.04
CA PHE A 25 6.84 15.02 12.69
C PHE A 25 8.15 14.24 12.57
N SER A 26 8.97 14.23 13.63
CA SER A 26 10.21 13.45 13.64
C SER A 26 9.92 11.94 13.60
N ASP A 27 8.92 11.49 14.36
CA ASP A 27 8.50 10.08 14.36
C ASP A 27 7.89 9.68 13.01
N ALA A 28 7.07 10.56 12.42
CA ALA A 28 6.51 10.35 11.09
C ALA A 28 7.60 10.21 10.04
N VAL A 29 8.62 11.09 10.07
CA VAL A 29 9.77 11.00 9.17
C VAL A 29 10.52 9.69 9.39
N GLU A 30 10.85 9.34 10.63
CA GLU A 30 11.56 8.10 10.96
C GLU A 30 10.80 6.85 10.48
N ARG A 31 9.48 6.82 10.63
CA ARG A 31 8.64 5.73 10.13
C ARG A 31 8.58 5.68 8.61
N LEU A 32 8.41 6.84 7.95
CA LEU A 32 8.29 6.92 6.50
C LEU A 32 9.60 6.57 5.79
N ILE A 33 10.76 6.92 6.37
CA ILE A 33 12.08 6.57 5.83
C ILE A 33 12.59 5.21 6.32
N GLY A 34 12.18 4.79 7.52
CA GLY A 34 12.64 3.60 8.22
C GLY A 34 11.75 2.37 8.01
N GLY A 35 10.72 2.47 7.16
CA GLY A 35 9.92 1.31 6.77
C GLY A 35 10.82 0.23 6.18
N ARG A 36 10.65 -1.03 6.64
CA ARG A 36 11.30 -2.18 6.01
C ARG A 36 11.02 -2.15 4.52
N SER A 37 12.05 -2.32 3.72
CA SER A 37 11.89 -2.39 2.28
C SER A 37 10.93 -3.53 1.97
N LEU A 38 10.05 -3.38 0.98
CA LEU A 38 9.33 -4.55 0.44
C LEU A 38 10.32 -5.62 -0.06
N ARG A 39 11.58 -5.22 -0.36
CA ARG A 39 12.68 -6.15 -0.66
C ARG A 39 13.09 -7.00 0.53
N ASP A 40 12.83 -6.56 1.77
CA ASP A 40 13.08 -7.34 2.98
C ASP A 40 12.05 -8.47 3.16
N LEU A 41 10.93 -8.43 2.44
CA LEU A 41 9.97 -9.53 2.36
C LEU A 41 10.38 -10.62 1.35
N ARG A 42 11.52 -10.44 0.65
CA ARG A 42 12.02 -11.43 -0.31
C ARG A 42 12.37 -12.73 0.42
N GLY A 43 11.72 -13.82 0.01
CA GLY A 43 11.91 -15.14 0.63
C GLY A 43 11.00 -15.43 1.82
N VAL A 44 10.09 -14.51 2.19
CA VAL A 44 9.02 -14.79 3.17
C VAL A 44 7.99 -15.77 2.61
N PHE A 45 7.72 -15.69 1.31
CA PHE A 45 6.83 -16.59 0.60
C PHE A 45 7.63 -17.37 -0.45
N ASP A 46 7.41 -18.68 -0.51
CA ASP A 46 7.87 -19.52 -1.61
C ASP A 46 7.03 -19.30 -2.88
N GLU A 47 7.56 -19.75 -4.02
CA GLU A 47 6.91 -19.56 -5.32
C GLU A 47 5.52 -20.18 -5.38
N ASN A 48 5.27 -21.30 -4.71
CA ASN A 48 3.95 -21.95 -4.71
C ASN A 48 2.93 -21.07 -3.98
N ARG A 49 3.28 -20.55 -2.80
CA ARG A 49 2.42 -19.60 -2.07
C ARG A 49 2.14 -18.34 -2.86
N VAL A 50 3.13 -17.81 -3.58
CA VAL A 50 2.92 -16.65 -4.46
C VAL A 50 1.97 -16.99 -5.60
N ASN A 51 2.05 -18.18 -6.18
CA ASN A 51 1.14 -18.64 -7.23
C ASN A 51 -0.29 -18.83 -6.69
N GLU A 52 -0.46 -19.45 -5.52
CA GLU A 52 -1.79 -19.58 -4.87
C GLU A 52 -2.45 -18.21 -4.67
N MET A 53 -1.69 -17.22 -4.23
CA MET A 53 -2.20 -15.85 -4.06
C MET A 53 -2.62 -15.23 -5.40
N ARG A 54 -1.86 -15.46 -6.48
CA ARG A 54 -2.19 -14.98 -7.82
C ARG A 54 -3.47 -15.62 -8.35
N ASP A 55 -3.61 -16.94 -8.19
CA ASP A 55 -4.78 -17.68 -8.64
C ASP A 55 -6.06 -17.24 -7.89
N ALA A 56 -5.94 -16.95 -6.59
CA ALA A 56 -7.03 -16.43 -5.78
C ALA A 56 -7.48 -15.04 -6.27
N ILE A 57 -6.54 -14.14 -6.56
CA ILE A 57 -6.83 -12.81 -7.12
C ILE A 57 -7.50 -12.95 -8.49
N GLU A 58 -6.96 -13.78 -9.39
CA GLU A 58 -7.54 -13.96 -10.73
C GLU A 58 -8.95 -14.57 -10.68
N THR A 59 -9.20 -15.44 -9.71
CA THR A 59 -10.53 -16.02 -9.51
C THR A 59 -11.53 -14.97 -9.01
N ALA A 60 -11.12 -14.11 -8.08
CA ALA A 60 -11.95 -12.99 -7.62
C ALA A 60 -12.26 -12.01 -8.77
N ASP A 61 -11.23 -11.58 -9.52
CA ASP A 61 -11.39 -10.69 -10.67
C ASP A 61 -12.34 -11.26 -11.73
N ARG A 62 -12.30 -12.58 -11.96
CA ARG A 62 -13.25 -13.26 -12.86
C ARG A 62 -14.67 -13.22 -12.30
N GLY A 63 -14.85 -13.52 -11.02
CA GLY A 63 -16.14 -13.43 -10.34
C GLY A 63 -16.76 -12.04 -10.46
N ASP A 64 -15.98 -11.00 -10.15
CA ASP A 64 -16.44 -9.60 -10.23
C ASP A 64 -16.89 -9.23 -11.65
N ARG A 65 -16.16 -9.68 -12.68
CA ARG A 65 -16.51 -9.43 -14.08
C ARG A 65 -17.77 -10.18 -14.52
N ASP A 66 -17.95 -11.39 -14.04
CA ASP A 66 -19.13 -12.20 -14.36
C ASP A 66 -20.38 -11.65 -13.66
N GLU A 67 -20.25 -11.20 -12.41
CA GLU A 67 -21.33 -10.50 -11.68
C GLU A 67 -21.74 -9.22 -12.41
N ILE A 68 -20.78 -8.38 -12.82
CA ILE A 68 -21.09 -7.16 -13.58
C ILE A 68 -21.81 -7.49 -14.90
N ARG A 69 -21.41 -8.57 -15.59
CA ARG A 69 -22.06 -9.01 -16.82
C ARG A 69 -23.51 -9.44 -16.58
N GLU A 70 -23.75 -10.26 -15.56
CA GLU A 70 -25.09 -10.72 -15.19
C GLU A 70 -26.01 -9.54 -14.84
N ILE A 71 -25.50 -8.57 -14.07
CA ILE A 71 -26.23 -7.35 -13.75
C ILE A 71 -26.57 -6.59 -15.03
N THR A 72 -25.62 -6.45 -15.96
CA THR A 72 -25.83 -5.72 -17.23
C THR A 72 -26.92 -6.40 -18.08
N GLU A 73 -26.91 -7.73 -18.19
CA GLU A 73 -27.90 -8.51 -18.94
C GLU A 73 -29.31 -8.45 -18.34
N GLN A 74 -29.45 -8.25 -17.03
CA GLN A 74 -30.77 -8.09 -16.36
C GLN A 74 -31.44 -6.74 -16.65
N PHE A 75 -30.68 -5.73 -17.12
CA PHE A 75 -31.17 -4.38 -17.40
C PHE A 75 -31.36 -4.09 -18.90
N GLU A 76 -31.12 -5.06 -19.78
CA GLU A 76 -31.49 -5.04 -21.22
C GLU A 76 -32.82 -5.76 -21.47
#